data_AF-A0A545SMK6-F1
#
_entry.id   AF-A0A545SMK6-F1
#
_cell.length_a   1.000
_cell.length_b   1.000
_cell.length_c   1.000
_cell.angle_alpha   90.00
_cell.angle_beta   90.00
_cell.angle_gamma   90.00
#
_symmetry.space_group_name_H-M   'P 1'
#
loop_
_entity.id
_entity.type
_entity.pdbx_description
1 polymer ?
#
loop_
_entity_poly.entity_id
_entity_poly.type
_entity_poly.pdbx_seq_one_letter_code
_entity_poly.pdbx_strand_id
1 'polypeptide(L)'
;MVKETGDNPQKGLVELLGRALTDKDLRAELQNNPDELAKRFDLTEKDVEAISKLDSETLEEAAEKLAGRAEWTIKVVISKSF
;
A
#
# COMPACT_ATOMS: atom_id res chain seq x y z
N MET A 1 16.08 -3.88 -32.38
CA MET A 1 15.69 -4.54 -31.11
C MET A 1 15.91 -3.54 -30.00
N VAL A 2 14.87 -2.81 -29.62
CA VAL A 2 14.89 -1.99 -28.40
C VAL A 2 14.87 -2.96 -27.22
N LYS A 3 15.88 -2.89 -26.35
CA LYS A 3 15.83 -3.60 -25.07
C LYS A 3 14.75 -2.90 -24.25
N GLU A 4 13.57 -3.51 -24.23
CA GLU A 4 12.55 -3.28 -23.19
C GLU A 4 13.11 -3.85 -21.88
N THR A 5 14.10 -3.17 -21.32
CA THR A 5 14.52 -3.40 -19.94
C THR A 5 13.37 -2.94 -19.08
N GLY A 6 12.59 -3.91 -18.58
CA GLY A 6 11.53 -3.73 -17.61
C GLY A 6 12.06 -3.23 -16.27
N ASP A 7 12.50 -1.99 -16.26
CA ASP A 7 12.46 -1.14 -15.09
C ASP A 7 10.97 -0.88 -14.85
N ASN A 8 10.36 -1.66 -13.95
CA ASN A 8 8.95 -1.52 -13.63
C ASN A 8 8.86 -0.68 -12.36
N PRO A 9 8.94 0.66 -12.43
CA PRO A 9 8.85 1.57 -11.28
C PRO A 9 7.57 1.32 -10.45
N GLN A 10 6.55 0.75 -11.11
CA GLN A 10 5.31 0.34 -10.50
C GLN A 10 5.45 -0.78 -9.46
N LYS A 11 6.51 -1.60 -9.48
CA LYS A 11 6.62 -2.73 -8.54
C LYS A 11 6.83 -2.26 -7.09
N GLY A 12 7.75 -1.32 -6.88
CA GLY A 12 8.00 -0.72 -5.55
C GLY A 12 6.78 0.04 -5.05
N LEU A 13 6.15 0.82 -5.94
CA LEU A 13 4.94 1.58 -5.63
C LEU A 13 3.75 0.68 -5.25
N VAL A 14 3.50 -0.39 -6.02
CA VAL A 14 2.43 -1.36 -5.74
C VAL A 14 2.67 -2.10 -4.43
N GLU A 15 3.93 -2.48 -4.15
CA GLU A 15 4.28 -3.14 -2.90
C GLU A 15 4.10 -2.21 -1.68
N LEU A 16 4.52 -0.95 -1.80
CA LEU A 16 4.35 0.07 -0.77
C LEU A 16 2.86 0.33 -0.47
N LEU A 17 2.06 0.57 -1.52
CA LEU A 17 0.62 0.82 -1.36
C LEU A 17 -0.11 -0.42 -0.83
N GLY A 18 0.23 -1.61 -1.33
CA GLY A 18 -0.32 -2.88 -0.84
C GLY A 18 -0.06 -3.09 0.65
N ARG A 19 1.17 -2.81 1.12
CA ARG A 19 1.49 -2.88 2.55
C ARG A 19 0.82 -1.77 3.34
N ALA A 20 0.77 -0.54 2.85
CA ALA A 20 0.15 0.59 3.56
C ALA A 20 -1.35 0.39 3.81
N LEU A 21 -2.03 -0.41 2.97
CA LEU A 21 -3.42 -0.81 3.18
C LEU A 21 -3.60 -1.76 4.38
N THR A 22 -2.59 -2.58 4.68
CA THR A 22 -2.63 -3.56 5.79
C THR A 22 -1.87 -3.12 7.03
N ASP A 23 -0.95 -2.17 6.89
CA ASP A 23 -0.03 -1.71 7.92
C ASP A 23 -0.29 -0.23 8.21
N LYS A 24 -0.82 0.03 9.40
CA LYS A 24 -1.19 1.38 9.84
C LYS A 24 0.03 2.26 10.10
N ASP A 25 1.11 1.66 10.62
CA ASP A 25 2.36 2.37 10.91
C ASP A 25 3.05 2.79 9.60
N LEU A 26 3.08 1.89 8.61
CA LEU A 26 3.62 2.20 7.28
C LEU A 26 2.80 3.30 6.58
N ARG A 27 1.47 3.33 6.76
CA ARG A 27 0.62 4.39 6.19
C ARG A 27 0.90 5.75 6.83
N ALA A 28 1.09 5.77 8.15
CA ALA A 28 1.50 6.99 8.84
C ALA A 28 2.90 7.42 8.37
N GLU A 29 3.83 6.48 8.17
CA GLU A 29 5.17 6.77 7.63
C GLU A 29 5.10 7.31 6.19
N LEU A 30 4.17 6.81 5.35
CA LEU A 30 3.93 7.31 3.98
C LEU A 30 3.57 8.80 3.97
N GLN A 31 2.79 9.25 4.96
CA GLN A 31 2.36 10.63 5.06
C GLN A 31 3.43 11.54 5.70
N ASN A 32 4.17 11.02 6.68
CA ASN A 32 5.12 11.83 7.44
C ASN A 32 6.53 11.86 6.83
N ASN A 33 6.95 10.78 6.13
CA ASN A 33 8.30 10.61 5.60
C ASN A 33 8.31 9.89 4.23
N PRO A 34 7.66 10.45 3.20
CA PRO A 34 7.58 9.82 1.87
C PRO A 34 8.96 9.61 1.23
N ASP A 35 9.92 10.52 1.44
CA ASP A 35 11.28 10.41 0.87
C ASP A 35 12.09 9.23 1.43
N GLU A 36 11.90 8.90 2.70
CA GLU A 36 12.59 7.76 3.31
C GLU A 36 12.00 6.43 2.81
N LEU A 37 10.68 6.38 2.61
CA LEU A 37 10.02 5.24 1.99
C LEU A 37 10.38 5.12 0.51
N ALA A 38 10.55 6.24 -0.18
CA ALA A 38 11.00 6.24 -1.56
C ALA A 38 12.32 5.51 -1.73
N LYS A 39 13.29 5.75 -0.84
CA LYS A 39 14.57 5.03 -0.84
C LYS A 39 14.43 3.55 -0.49
N ARG A 40 13.59 3.23 0.51
CA ARG A 40 13.40 1.83 0.95
C ARG A 40 12.73 0.94 -0.09
N PHE A 41 11.86 1.53 -0.91
CA PHE A 41 11.08 0.81 -1.92
C PHE A 41 11.58 1.04 -3.35
N ASP A 42 12.77 1.65 -3.50
CA ASP A 42 13.39 1.95 -4.81
C ASP A 42 12.44 2.73 -5.74
N LEU A 43 11.73 3.71 -5.17
CA LEU A 43 10.76 4.53 -5.87
C LEU A 43 11.45 5.59 -6.71
N THR A 44 10.93 5.80 -7.92
CA THR A 44 11.38 6.89 -8.79
C THR A 44 10.74 8.21 -8.36
N GLU A 45 11.29 9.34 -8.83
CA GLU A 45 10.69 10.66 -8.60
C GLU A 45 9.23 10.74 -9.07
N LYS A 46 8.87 9.99 -10.13
CA LYS A 46 7.48 9.89 -10.61
C LYS A 46 6.57 9.16 -9.63
N ASP A 47 7.07 8.13 -8.95
CA ASP A 47 6.31 7.38 -7.96
C ASP A 47 6.09 8.22 -6.70
N VAL A 48 7.10 8.99 -6.29
CA VAL A 48 6.97 9.95 -5.18
C VAL A 48 5.96 11.04 -5.51
N GLU A 49 5.98 11.58 -6.74
CA GLU A 49 4.98 12.55 -7.20
C GLU A 49 3.57 11.94 -7.21
N ALA A 50 3.44 10.68 -7.61
CA ALA A 50 2.16 9.96 -7.59
C ALA A 50 1.64 9.74 -6.16
N ILE A 51 2.53 9.41 -5.21
CA ILE A 51 2.19 9.28 -3.78
C ILE A 51 1.79 10.63 -3.19
N SER A 52 2.47 11.71 -3.56
CA SER A 52 2.12 13.06 -3.10
C SER A 52 0.75 13.54 -3.59
N LYS A 53 0.28 13.02 -4.73
CA LYS A 53 -1.07 13.25 -5.27
C LYS A 53 -2.13 12.31 -4.67
N LEU A 54 -1.70 11.32 -3.90
CA LEU A 54 -2.57 10.31 -3.33
C LEU A 54 -3.21 10.89 -2.08
N ASP A 55 -4.52 11.04 -2.15
CA ASP A 55 -5.30 11.61 -1.05
C ASP A 55 -5.30 10.64 0.15
N SER A 56 -4.90 11.18 1.31
CA SER A 56 -4.73 10.43 2.55
C SER A 56 -6.04 9.82 3.05
N GLU A 57 -7.16 10.50 2.84
CA GLU A 57 -8.50 10.02 3.24
C GLU A 57 -8.89 8.82 2.36
N THR A 58 -8.63 8.91 1.06
CA THR A 58 -8.89 7.80 0.11
C THR A 58 -8.09 6.55 0.48
N LEU A 59 -6.81 6.70 0.87
CA LEU A 59 -5.97 5.58 1.28
C LEU A 59 -6.43 4.95 2.60
N GLU A 60 -6.88 5.78 3.54
CA GLU A 60 -7.43 5.33 4.82
C GLU A 60 -8.76 4.59 4.64
N GLU A 61 -9.70 5.13 3.87
CA GLU A 61 -10.95 4.46 3.51
C GLU A 61 -10.73 3.09 2.86
N ALA A 62 -9.76 3.01 1.93
CA ALA A 62 -9.44 1.76 1.23
C ALA A 62 -8.93 0.69 2.20
N ALA A 63 -8.13 1.09 3.18
CA ALA A 63 -7.64 0.20 4.21
C ALA A 63 -8.73 -0.22 5.21
N GLU A 64 -9.62 0.69 5.60
CA GLU A 64 -10.77 0.34 6.45
C GLU A 64 -11.70 -0.66 5.75
N LYS A 65 -11.96 -0.46 4.45
CA LYS A 65 -12.73 -1.41 3.62
C LYS A 65 -12.04 -2.79 3.55
N LEU A 66 -10.71 -2.83 3.52
CA LEU A 66 -9.94 -4.07 3.52
C LEU A 66 -9.99 -4.76 4.89
N ALA A 67 -9.78 -4.03 5.98
CA ALA A 67 -9.85 -4.54 7.35
C ALA A 67 -11.26 -5.08 7.69
N GLY A 68 -12.30 -4.34 7.32
CA GLY A 68 -13.69 -4.76 7.50
C GLY A 68 -14.06 -6.04 6.75
N ARG A 69 -13.43 -6.32 5.59
CA ARG A 69 -13.56 -7.61 4.90
C ARG A 69 -12.79 -8.75 5.58
N ALA A 70 -11.63 -8.46 6.15
CA ALA A 70 -10.83 -9.47 6.85
C ALA A 70 -11.53 -9.97 8.12
N GLU A 71 -12.22 -9.10 8.86
CA GLU A 71 -12.98 -9.46 10.06
C GLU A 71 -14.11 -10.47 9.81
N TRP A 72 -14.74 -10.43 8.62
CA TRP A 72 -15.85 -11.34 8.29
C TRP A 72 -15.37 -12.78 8.05
N THR A 73 -14.12 -12.97 7.64
CA THR A 73 -13.57 -14.32 7.40
C THR A 73 -13.30 -15.05 8.71
N ILE A 74 -12.94 -14.33 9.78
CA ILE A 74 -12.64 -14.94 11.09
C ILE A 74 -13.93 -15.37 11.81
N LYS A 75 -15.03 -14.61 11.69
CA LYS A 75 -16.32 -14.96 12.31
C LYS A 75 -16.96 -16.23 11.76
N VAL A 76 -16.71 -16.58 10.50
CA VAL A 76 -17.30 -17.78 9.86
C VAL A 76 -16.67 -19.08 10.36
N VAL A 77 -15.41 -19.06 10.81
CA VAL A 77 -14.71 -20.30 11.25
C VAL A 77 -15.03 -20.64 12.72
N ILE A 78 -15.27 -19.64 13.57
CA ILE A 78 -15.51 -19.87 15.00
C ILE A 78 -16.96 -20.31 15.29
N SER A 79 -17.90 -20.03 14.39
CA SER A 79 -19.32 -20.36 14.61
C SER A 79 -19.72 -21.80 14.21
N LYS A 80 -18.78 -22.64 13.76
CA LYS A 80 -19.05 -24.04 13.35
C LYS A 80 -18.43 -25.10 14.28
N SER A 81 -17.92 -24.67 15.44
CA SER A 81 -17.42 -25.57 16.49
C SER A 81 -18.18 -25.34 17.80
N PHE A 82 -19.48 -25.65 17.79
CA PHE A 82 -20.25 -25.98 19.00
C PHE A 82 -21.29 -27.04 18.64
#